data_AF-A0A9D2DY00-F1
#
_entry.id   AF-A0A9D2DY00-F1
#
_cell.length_a   1.000
_cell.length_b   1.000
_cell.length_c   1.000
_cell.angle_alpha   90.00
_cell.angle_beta   90.00
_cell.angle_gamma   90.00
#
_symmetry.space_group_name_H-M   'P 1'
#
loop_
_entity.id
_entity.type
_entity.pdbx_description
1 polymer ?
#
loop_
_entity_poly.entity_id
_entity_poly.type
_entity_poly.pdbx_seq_one_letter_code
_entity_poly.pdbx_strand_id
1 'polypeptide(L)'
;MKEALKKLWENKTARILLIALIALALLLGCWFVFGKTEDAPTGTYAPTAQEERIGALLSEVEGVERVTVMVTEEDGVPVSAVVVFDGEDGILVRLRITQITANALNLADNRIYVYPSDKK
;
A
#
# COMPACT_ATOMS: atom_id res chain seq x y z
N MET A 1 -4.38 -16.25 -42.84
CA MET A 1 -3.38 -15.76 -41.87
C MET A 1 -1.93 -15.82 -42.37
N LYS A 2 -1.46 -16.90 -43.02
CA LYS A 2 -0.05 -17.04 -43.47
C LYS A 2 0.38 -16.03 -44.57
N GLU A 3 -0.53 -15.64 -45.46
CA GLU A 3 -0.28 -14.67 -46.55
C GLU A 3 -0.07 -13.23 -46.02
N ALA A 4 -0.86 -12.81 -45.03
CA ALA A 4 -0.78 -11.48 -44.42
C ALA A 4 0.52 -11.28 -43.61
N LEU A 5 0.96 -12.35 -42.92
CA LEU A 5 2.24 -12.39 -42.19
C LEU A 5 3.44 -12.25 -43.13
N LYS A 6 3.40 -12.86 -44.31
CA LYS A 6 4.45 -12.72 -45.33
C LYS A 6 4.53 -11.29 -45.86
N LYS A 7 3.38 -10.66 -46.15
CA LYS A 7 3.31 -9.27 -46.64
C LYS A 7 3.75 -8.21 -45.60
N LEU A 8 3.55 -8.48 -44.31
CA LEU A 8 4.02 -7.63 -43.21
C LEU A 8 5.55 -7.69 -43.02
N TRP A 9 6.20 -8.77 -43.48
CA TRP A 9 7.64 -8.99 -43.29
C TRP A 9 8.51 -8.49 -44.46
N GLU A 10 7.93 -8.32 -45.64
CA GLU A 10 8.63 -7.85 -46.84
C GLU A 10 8.74 -6.31 -46.90
N ASN A 11 7.82 -5.58 -46.25
CA ASN A 11 7.77 -4.13 -46.32
C ASN A 11 8.46 -3.46 -45.12
N LYS A 12 9.48 -2.64 -45.38
CA LYS A 12 10.20 -1.87 -44.35
C LYS A 12 9.26 -1.03 -43.48
N THR A 13 8.24 -0.41 -44.08
CA THR A 13 7.23 0.39 -43.38
C THR A 13 6.34 -0.46 -42.46
N ALA A 14 5.96 -1.67 -42.89
CA ALA A 14 5.16 -2.59 -42.09
C ALA A 14 5.95 -3.12 -40.88
N ARG A 15 7.25 -3.37 -41.05
CA ARG A 15 8.14 -3.77 -39.96
C ARG A 15 8.31 -2.66 -38.92
N ILE A 16 8.44 -1.40 -39.34
CA ILE A 16 8.52 -0.25 -38.45
C ILE A 16 7.19 -0.05 -37.68
N LEU A 17 6.04 -0.14 -38.37
CA LEU A 17 4.72 -0.06 -37.74
C LEU A 17 4.50 -1.17 -36.71
N LEU A 18 4.96 -2.39 -36.99
CA LEU A 18 4.83 -3.52 -36.08
C LEU A 18 5.71 -3.34 -34.82
N ILE A 19 6.94 -2.84 -34.99
CA ILE A 19 7.82 -2.51 -33.85
C ILE A 19 7.21 -1.38 -33.02
N ALA A 20 6.66 -0.34 -33.65
CA ALA A 20 6.01 0.77 -32.96
C ALA A 20 4.78 0.31 -32.15
N LEU A 21 3.98 -0.61 -32.70
CA LEU A 21 2.81 -1.17 -32.02
C LEU A 21 3.22 -2.03 -30.81
N ILE A 22 4.28 -2.84 -30.95
CA ILE A 22 4.83 -3.61 -29.82
C ILE A 22 5.40 -2.66 -28.75
N ALA A 23 6.12 -1.61 -29.14
CA ALA A 23 6.65 -0.62 -28.20
C ALA A 23 5.51 0.10 -27.44
N LEU A 24 4.45 0.48 -28.13
CA LEU A 24 3.26 1.07 -27.50
C LEU A 24 2.59 0.11 -26.52
N ALA A 25 2.46 -1.17 -26.88
CA ALA A 25 1.90 -2.20 -26.02
C ALA A 25 2.77 -2.43 -24.77
N LEU A 26 4.09 -2.40 -24.90
CA LEU A 26 5.01 -2.47 -23.76
C LEU A 26 4.91 -1.24 -22.86
N LEU A 27 4.77 -0.03 -23.43
CA LEU A 27 4.56 1.18 -22.63
C LEU A 27 3.24 1.13 -21.86
N LEU A 28 2.16 0.65 -22.48
CA LEU A 28 0.87 0.46 -21.80
C LEU A 28 0.93 -0.64 -20.74
N GLY A 29 1.64 -1.74 -21.01
CA GLY A 29 1.88 -2.80 -20.04
C GLY A 29 2.68 -2.30 -18.84
N CYS A 30 3.74 -1.51 -19.09
CA CYS A 30 4.48 -0.84 -18.02
C CYS A 30 3.60 0.13 -17.25
N TRP A 31 2.74 0.91 -17.92
CA TRP A 31 1.82 1.80 -17.21
C TRP A 31 0.79 1.05 -16.37
N PHE A 32 0.30 -0.11 -16.83
CA PHE A 32 -0.66 -0.92 -16.07
C PHE A 32 -0.02 -1.62 -14.86
N VAL A 33 1.23 -2.07 -14.99
CA VAL A 33 1.96 -2.77 -13.92
C VAL A 33 2.60 -1.79 -12.94
N PHE A 34 3.26 -0.73 -13.44
CA PHE A 34 4.00 0.23 -12.62
C PHE A 34 3.20 1.50 -12.27
N GLY A 35 2.06 1.75 -12.91
CA GLY A 35 1.18 2.90 -12.60
C GLY A 35 0.31 2.69 -11.37
N LYS A 36 0.37 1.52 -10.72
CA LYS A 36 0.02 1.37 -9.30
C LYS A 36 1.23 1.84 -8.48
N THR A 37 1.59 3.11 -8.62
CA THR A 37 2.54 3.77 -7.73
C THR A 37 1.85 3.93 -6.38
N GLU A 38 1.99 2.91 -5.53
CA GLU A 38 2.11 3.20 -4.11
C GLU A 38 3.48 3.85 -3.98
N ASP A 39 3.51 5.10 -3.51
CA ASP A 39 4.74 5.82 -3.17
C ASP A 39 5.48 5.01 -2.10
N ALA A 40 6.32 4.07 -2.52
CA ALA A 40 7.16 3.32 -1.61
C ALA A 40 8.41 4.17 -1.33
N PRO A 41 8.56 4.77 -0.13
CA PRO A 41 9.78 5.47 0.23
C PRO A 41 10.94 4.48 0.27
N THR A 42 12.05 4.90 -0.33
CA THR A 42 13.34 4.22 -0.33
C THR A 42 13.88 4.10 1.09
N GLY A 43 13.86 2.88 1.63
CA GLY A 43 14.13 2.56 3.04
C GLY A 43 12.91 1.91 3.67
N THR A 44 12.42 0.83 3.05
CA THR A 44 11.08 0.33 3.31
C THR A 44 11.06 -0.45 4.61
N TYR A 45 10.64 0.22 5.68
CA TYR A 45 10.02 -0.44 6.82
C TYR A 45 8.99 -1.44 6.27
N ALA A 46 9.27 -2.73 6.43
CA ALA A 46 8.36 -3.80 6.04
C ALA A 46 7.54 -4.17 7.28
N PRO A 47 6.24 -3.87 7.30
CA PRO A 47 5.40 -4.18 8.45
C PRO A 47 5.39 -5.68 8.71
N THR A 48 5.30 -6.05 10.00
CA THR A 48 5.15 -7.45 10.37
C THR A 48 3.75 -7.97 10.01
N ALA A 49 3.58 -9.29 9.90
CA ALA A 49 2.27 -9.89 9.67
C ALA A 49 1.26 -9.58 10.81
N GLN A 50 1.73 -9.20 12.00
CA GLN A 50 0.85 -8.73 13.07
C GLN A 50 0.39 -7.30 12.84
N GLU A 51 1.29 -6.41 12.43
CA GLU A 51 0.99 -5.02 12.09
C GLU A 51 0.04 -4.91 10.91
N GLU A 52 0.23 -5.71 9.85
CA GLU A 52 -0.68 -5.74 8.70
C GLU A 52 -2.10 -6.16 9.11
N ARG A 53 -2.23 -7.19 9.96
CA ARG A 53 -3.54 -7.65 10.44
C ARG A 53 -4.25 -6.59 11.28
N ILE A 54 -3.52 -5.91 12.16
CA ILE A 54 -4.09 -4.82 12.98
C ILE A 54 -4.43 -3.62 12.10
N GLY A 55 -3.57 -3.27 11.15
CA GLY A 55 -3.82 -2.21 10.18
C GLY A 55 -5.11 -2.46 9.39
N ALA A 56 -5.31 -3.68 8.89
CA ALA A 56 -6.52 -4.06 8.18
C ALA A 56 -7.80 -3.98 9.04
N LEU A 57 -7.70 -4.24 10.35
CA LEU A 57 -8.84 -4.05 11.27
C LEU A 57 -9.12 -2.57 11.52
N LEU A 58 -8.07 -1.76 11.65
CA LEU A 58 -8.19 -0.33 11.91
C LEU A 58 -8.66 0.48 10.70
N SER A 59 -8.40 0.01 9.47
CA SER A 59 -8.91 0.65 8.25
C SER A 59 -10.43 0.54 8.08
N GLU A 60 -11.08 -0.36 8.81
CA GLU A 60 -12.55 -0.48 8.82
C GLU A 60 -13.22 0.49 9.81
N VAL A 61 -12.44 1.23 10.59
CA VAL A 61 -12.97 2.22 11.54
C VAL A 61 -13.49 3.43 10.76
N GLU A 62 -14.76 3.78 11.01
CA GLU A 62 -15.37 4.98 10.45
C GLU A 62 -14.53 6.23 10.74
N GLY A 63 -14.19 6.97 9.69
CA GLY A 63 -13.32 8.16 9.77
C GLY A 63 -11.83 7.87 9.54
N VAL A 64 -11.42 6.62 9.32
CA VAL A 64 -10.05 6.24 8.96
C VAL A 64 -9.98 5.86 7.48
N GLU A 65 -9.11 6.51 6.72
CA GLU A 65 -8.86 6.21 5.31
C GLU A 65 -7.65 5.31 5.12
N ARG A 66 -6.56 5.61 5.84
CA ARG A 66 -5.35 4.79 5.86
C ARG A 66 -4.80 4.72 7.27
N VAL A 67 -4.09 3.64 7.56
CA VAL A 67 -3.49 3.43 8.87
C VAL A 67 -2.19 2.66 8.74
N THR A 68 -1.20 3.10 9.50
CA THR A 68 0.08 2.43 9.66
C THR A 68 0.28 2.13 11.14
N VAL A 69 0.56 0.87 11.44
CA VAL A 69 0.80 0.39 12.80
C VAL A 69 2.25 -0.09 12.89
N MET A 70 2.93 0.33 13.95
CA MET A 70 4.23 -0.19 14.33
C MET A 70 4.14 -0.73 15.75
N VAL A 71 4.48 -2.00 15.93
CA VAL A 71 4.54 -2.66 17.23
C VAL A 71 5.99 -2.68 17.67
N THR A 72 6.26 -2.15 18.85
CA THR A 72 7.56 -2.30 19.49
C THR A 72 7.55 -3.56 20.32
N GLU A 73 8.53 -4.42 20.11
CA GLU A 73 8.68 -5.69 20.81
C GLU A 73 9.97 -5.71 21.63
N GLU A 74 9.93 -6.35 22.79
CA GLU A 74 11.09 -6.70 23.61
C GLU A 74 11.07 -8.22 23.79
N ASP A 75 12.15 -8.91 23.41
CA ASP A 75 12.24 -10.38 23.40
C ASP A 75 11.07 -11.09 22.67
N GLY A 76 10.53 -10.46 21.62
CA GLY A 76 9.40 -10.99 20.84
C GLY A 76 8.03 -10.82 21.52
N VAL A 77 7.96 -10.03 22.60
CA VAL A 77 6.72 -9.67 23.28
C VAL A 77 6.39 -8.21 22.98
N PRO A 78 5.17 -7.88 22.52
CA PRO A 78 4.74 -6.49 22.34
C PRO A 78 4.83 -5.71 23.66
N VAL A 79 5.50 -4.56 23.63
CA VAL A 79 5.63 -3.65 24.78
C VAL A 79 4.92 -2.32 24.57
N SER A 80 4.84 -1.84 23.33
CA SER A 80 4.10 -0.63 22.95
C SER A 80 3.71 -0.68 21.47
N ALA A 81 2.80 0.20 21.07
CA ALA A 81 2.48 0.38 19.66
C ALA A 81 2.28 1.85 19.31
N VAL A 82 2.66 2.19 18.09
CA VAL A 82 2.43 3.50 17.49
C VAL A 82 1.50 3.31 16.30
N VAL A 83 0.42 4.07 16.28
CA VAL A 83 -0.56 4.08 15.19
C VAL A 83 -0.58 5.48 14.59
N VAL A 84 -0.37 5.54 13.28
CA VAL A 84 -0.51 6.76 12.49
C VAL A 84 -1.66 6.54 11.52
N PHE A 85 -2.64 7.44 11.49
CA PHE A 85 -3.80 7.30 10.61
C PHE A 85 -4.04 8.57 9.79
N ASP A 86 -4.52 8.38 8.55
CA ASP A 86 -5.08 9.43 7.71
C ASP A 86 -6.61 9.36 7.81
N GLY A 87 -7.28 10.50 7.94
CA GLY A 87 -8.74 10.57 8.04
C GLY A 87 -9.24 11.73 8.90
N GLU A 88 -10.45 11.60 9.43
CA GLU A 88 -11.06 12.58 10.33
C GLU A 88 -10.35 12.57 11.70
N ASP A 89 -9.72 13.70 12.06
CA ASP A 89 -9.13 13.85 13.39
C ASP A 89 -10.22 14.14 14.44
N GLY A 90 -10.79 13.07 14.99
CA GLY A 90 -11.76 13.12 16.07
C GLY A 90 -11.27 12.40 17.33
N ILE A 91 -11.64 12.94 18.50
CA ILE A 91 -11.38 12.29 19.80
C ILE A 91 -11.97 10.88 19.85
N LEU A 92 -13.15 10.69 19.27
CA LEU A 92 -13.80 9.37 19.20
C LEU A 92 -13.04 8.39 18.30
N VAL A 93 -12.51 8.87 17.17
CA VAL A 93 -11.70 8.06 16.25
C VAL A 93 -10.45 7.58 16.98
N ARG A 94 -9.72 8.48 17.64
CA ARG A 94 -8.54 8.14 18.44
C ARG A 94 -8.85 7.15 19.54
N LEU A 95 -9.94 7.35 20.28
CA LEU A 95 -10.35 6.43 21.35
C LEU A 95 -10.64 5.03 20.81
N ARG A 96 -11.38 4.93 19.70
CA ARG A 96 -11.68 3.65 19.04
C ARG A 96 -10.41 2.94 18.58
N ILE A 97 -9.51 3.66 17.90
CA ILE A 97 -8.22 3.12 17.46
C ILE A 97 -7.43 2.60 18.67
N THR A 98 -7.26 3.42 19.71
CA THR A 98 -6.53 3.02 20.93
C THR A 98 -7.11 1.74 21.53
N GLN A 99 -8.42 1.66 21.72
CA GLN A 99 -9.07 0.49 22.33
C GLN A 99 -8.93 -0.77 21.47
N ILE A 100 -9.09 -0.66 20.15
CA ILE A 100 -8.94 -1.81 19.25
C ILE A 100 -7.50 -2.32 19.29
N THR A 101 -6.51 -1.42 19.18
CA THR A 101 -5.10 -1.79 19.21
C THR A 101 -4.68 -2.37 20.58
N ALA A 102 -5.12 -1.76 21.67
CA ALA A 102 -4.86 -2.24 23.04
C ALA A 102 -5.38 -3.67 23.23
N ASN A 103 -6.62 -3.94 22.81
CA ASN A 103 -7.21 -5.27 22.91
C ASN A 103 -6.53 -6.28 21.97
N ALA A 104 -6.18 -5.88 20.75
CA ALA A 104 -5.52 -6.75 19.78
C ALA A 104 -4.10 -7.18 20.22
N LEU A 105 -3.38 -6.29 20.91
CA LEU A 105 -2.02 -6.53 21.39
C LEU A 105 -1.95 -6.98 22.85
N ASN A 106 -3.09 -7.01 23.56
CA ASN A 106 -3.16 -7.23 25.01
C ASN A 106 -2.24 -6.25 25.78
N LEU A 107 -2.28 -4.98 25.38
CA LEU A 107 -1.54 -3.88 25.99
C LEU A 107 -2.49 -2.93 26.71
N ALA A 108 -1.98 -2.24 27.74
CA ALA A 108 -2.72 -1.16 28.37
C ALA A 108 -2.78 0.07 27.44
N ASP A 109 -3.89 0.81 27.49
CA ASP A 109 -4.14 1.99 26.65
C ASP A 109 -3.02 3.04 26.73
N ASN A 110 -2.35 3.17 27.88
CA ASN A 110 -1.25 4.11 28.08
C ASN A 110 0.06 3.71 27.36
N ARG A 111 0.09 2.56 26.69
CA ARG A 111 1.22 2.09 25.87
C ARG A 111 0.92 2.14 24.37
N ILE A 112 -0.23 2.70 24.00
CA ILE A 112 -0.65 2.90 22.62
C ILE A 112 -0.63 4.39 22.30
N TYR A 113 0.13 4.76 21.27
CA TYR A 113 0.26 6.16 20.85
C TYR A 113 -0.41 6.34 19.49
N VAL A 114 -1.44 7.18 19.43
CA VAL A 114 -2.25 7.40 18.22
C VAL A 114 -2.09 8.83 17.73
N TYR A 115 -1.61 8.98 16.50
CA TYR A 115 -1.36 10.28 15.86
C TYR A 115 -2.06 10.37 14.50
N PRO A 116 -2.62 11.53 14.14
CA PRO A 116 -3.08 11.78 12.80
C PRO A 116 -1.84 12.03 11.92
N SER A 117 -1.92 11.67 10.66
CA SER A 117 -0.92 11.99 9.67
C SER A 117 -1.16 13.40 9.12
N ASP A 118 -0.09 14.20 9.06
CA ASP A 118 -0.11 15.54 8.45
C ASP A 118 0.11 15.51 6.92
N LYS A 119 0.29 14.32 6.33
CA LYS A 119 0.52 14.16 4.89
C LYS A 119 -0.80 14.32 4.13
N LYS A 120 -1.08 15.55 3.68
CA LYS A 120 -2.10 15.85 2.67
C LYS A 120 -1.67 15.41 1.27
#